data_AF-A0A7L6A5L4-F1
#
_entry.id   AF-A0A7L6A5L4-F1
#
_cell.length_a   1.000
_cell.length_b   1.000
_cell.length_c   1.000
_cell.angle_alpha   90.00
_cell.angle_beta   90.00
_cell.angle_gamma   90.00
#
_symmetry.space_group_name_H-M   'P 1'
#
loop_
_entity.id
_entity.type
_entity.pdbx_description
1 polymer ?
#
loop_
_entity_poly.entity_id
_entity_poly.type
_entity_poly.pdbx_seq_one_letter_code
_entity_poly.pdbx_strand_id
1 'polypeptide(L)'
;MNQDLEALAENNRQKALRTIDLVAASLGDYQAFDPAVIYTPKALEPYDALTDRFIRAVECALRYFRSHELAEFGEQSDTTRTLLNRMEKLGLVSSANL
;
A
#
# COMPACT_ATOMS: atom_id res chain seq x y z
N MET A 1 -5.77 -22.09 14.76
CA MET A 1 -6.40 -20.76 14.58
C MET A 1 -5.36 -19.66 14.48
N ASN A 2 -4.37 -19.57 15.39
CA ASN A 2 -3.33 -18.52 15.30
C ASN A 2 -2.40 -18.67 14.07
N GLN A 3 -1.98 -19.90 13.76
CA GLN A 3 -1.07 -20.19 12.63
C GLN A 3 -1.66 -19.81 11.25
N ASP A 4 -2.97 -19.99 11.06
CA ASP A 4 -3.63 -19.64 9.80
C ASP A 4 -3.70 -18.11 9.60
N LEU A 5 -3.91 -17.37 10.69
CA LEU A 5 -3.93 -15.90 10.69
C LEU A 5 -2.53 -15.31 10.47
N GLU A 6 -1.52 -15.89 11.12
CA GLU A 6 -0.11 -15.52 10.89
C GLU A 6 0.31 -15.76 9.43
N ALA A 7 -0.05 -16.91 8.86
CA ALA A 7 0.24 -17.24 7.47
C ALA A 7 -0.49 -16.27 6.50
N LEU A 8 -1.73 -15.92 6.79
CA LEU A 8 -2.48 -14.92 6.04
C LEU A 8 -1.82 -13.54 6.11
N ALA A 9 -1.39 -13.12 7.30
CA ALA A 9 -0.71 -11.85 7.51
C ALA A 9 0.60 -11.79 6.72
N GLU A 10 1.42 -12.84 6.78
CA GLU A 10 2.66 -12.89 6.01
C GLU A 10 2.42 -12.88 4.50
N ASN A 11 1.40 -13.60 4.02
CA ASN A 11 1.04 -13.57 2.60
C ASN A 11 0.63 -12.15 2.14
N ASN A 12 -0.15 -11.43 2.94
CA ASN A 12 -0.52 -10.06 2.64
C ASN A 12 0.67 -9.11 2.73
N ARG A 13 1.60 -9.34 3.68
CA ARG A 13 2.85 -8.57 3.77
C ARG A 13 3.67 -8.70 2.50
N GLN A 14 3.85 -9.91 2.00
CA GLN A 14 4.59 -10.16 0.76
C GLN A 14 3.92 -9.49 -0.45
N LYS A 15 2.59 -9.50 -0.52
CA LYS A 15 1.85 -8.78 -1.57
C LYS A 15 2.08 -7.28 -1.48
N ALA A 16 1.99 -6.69 -0.29
CA ALA A 16 2.23 -5.26 -0.07
C ALA A 16 3.66 -4.86 -0.50
N LEU A 17 4.67 -5.62 -0.08
CA LEU A 17 6.06 -5.38 -0.45
C LEU A 17 6.26 -5.44 -1.97
N ARG A 18 5.75 -6.48 -2.64
CA ARG A 18 5.84 -6.59 -4.11
C ARG A 18 5.20 -5.40 -4.83
N THR A 19 4.07 -4.92 -4.34
CA THR A 19 3.41 -3.76 -4.94
C THR A 19 4.17 -2.46 -4.71
N ILE A 20 4.81 -2.30 -3.55
CA ILE A 20 5.72 -1.17 -3.27
C ILE A 20 6.92 -1.21 -4.20
N ASP A 21 7.53 -2.39 -4.43
CA ASP A 21 8.65 -2.55 -5.36
C ASP A 21 8.27 -2.12 -6.79
N LEU A 22 7.04 -2.43 -7.23
CA LEU A 22 6.55 -2.01 -8.56
C LEU A 22 6.38 -0.48 -8.66
N VAL A 23 5.93 0.16 -7.59
CA VAL A 23 5.87 1.64 -7.53
C VAL A 23 7.28 2.21 -7.59
N ALA A 24 8.20 1.69 -6.77
CA ALA A 24 9.60 2.14 -6.76
C ALA A 24 10.26 2.00 -8.13
N ALA A 25 10.03 0.87 -8.82
CA ALA A 25 10.50 0.66 -10.19
C ALA A 25 9.91 1.68 -11.18
N SER A 26 8.63 2.02 -11.03
CA SER A 26 7.96 3.03 -11.88
C SER A 26 8.53 4.44 -11.67
N LEU A 27 8.99 4.73 -10.45
CA LEU A 27 9.59 6.02 -10.11
C LEU A 27 11.03 6.16 -10.64
N GLY A 28 11.73 5.06 -10.90
CA GLY A 28 13.09 5.09 -11.44
C GLY A 28 13.21 5.78 -12.80
N ASP A 29 12.20 5.61 -13.65
CA ASP A 29 12.11 6.22 -14.98
C ASP A 29 11.06 7.34 -15.06
N TYR A 30 10.57 7.82 -13.90
CA TYR A 30 9.52 8.83 -13.87
C TYR A 30 10.01 10.18 -14.38
N GLN A 31 9.24 10.75 -15.31
CA GLN A 31 9.38 12.13 -15.73
C GLN A 31 8.18 12.92 -15.22
N ALA A 32 8.46 14.12 -14.69
CA ALA A 32 7.39 15.00 -14.23
C ALA A 32 6.48 15.39 -15.39
N PHE A 33 5.17 15.43 -15.12
CA PHE A 33 4.19 15.87 -16.09
C PHE A 33 4.41 17.36 -16.43
N ASP A 34 4.54 17.66 -17.72
CA ASP A 34 4.70 19.04 -18.22
C ASP A 34 3.36 19.55 -18.78
N PRO A 35 2.71 20.52 -18.13
CA PRO A 35 1.43 21.05 -18.59
C PRO A 35 1.51 21.80 -19.93
N ALA A 36 2.70 22.16 -20.41
CA ALA A 36 2.89 22.78 -21.72
C ALA A 36 2.89 21.75 -22.87
N VAL A 37 3.02 20.45 -22.57
CA VAL A 37 3.04 19.37 -23.55
C VAL A 37 1.64 18.83 -23.79
N ILE A 38 1.24 18.69 -25.05
CA ILE A 38 0.03 17.97 -25.43
C ILE A 38 0.38 16.48 -25.57
N TYR A 39 0.11 15.71 -24.52
CA TYR A 39 0.34 14.27 -24.52
C TYR A 39 -0.70 13.55 -25.36
N THR A 40 -0.25 12.55 -26.13
CA THR A 40 -1.15 11.56 -26.72
C THR A 40 -1.62 10.57 -25.64
N PRO A 41 -2.74 9.86 -25.84
CA PRO A 41 -3.17 8.81 -24.91
C PRO A 41 -2.05 7.78 -24.62
N LYS A 42 -1.26 7.42 -25.64
CA LYS A 42 -0.14 6.49 -25.47
C LYS A 42 0.95 7.05 -24.54
N ALA A 43 1.21 8.35 -24.62
CA ALA A 43 2.19 9.01 -23.77
C ALA A 43 1.71 9.20 -22.32
N LEU A 44 0.40 9.08 -22.06
CA LEU A 44 -0.18 9.13 -20.72
C LEU A 44 -0.12 7.79 -19.97
N GLU A 45 0.00 6.66 -20.68
CA GLU A 45 0.03 5.32 -20.09
C GLU A 45 1.01 5.15 -18.91
N PRO A 46 2.23 5.72 -18.91
CA PRO A 46 3.14 5.60 -17.76
C PRO A 46 2.61 6.26 -16.48
N TYR A 47 1.91 7.39 -16.61
CA TYR A 47 1.30 8.10 -15.47
C TYR A 47 0.11 7.33 -14.91
N ASP A 48 -0.72 6.77 -15.80
CA ASP A 48 -1.85 5.92 -15.42
C ASP A 48 -1.34 4.64 -14.72
N ALA A 49 -0.29 4.02 -15.27
CA ALA A 49 0.31 2.83 -14.68
C ALA A 49 0.93 3.10 -13.30
N LEU A 50 1.63 4.24 -13.13
CA LEU A 50 2.14 4.66 -11.83
C LEU A 50 1.00 4.86 -10.82
N THR A 51 -0.10 5.48 -11.24
CA THR A 51 -1.28 5.74 -10.41
C THR A 51 -1.94 4.43 -9.97
N ASP A 52 -2.19 3.48 -10.89
CA ASP A 52 -2.73 2.15 -10.57
C ASP A 52 -1.83 1.38 -9.61
N ARG A 53 -0.51 1.38 -9.85
CA ARG A 53 0.47 0.73 -8.97
C ARG A 53 0.47 1.34 -7.58
N PHE A 54 0.39 2.67 -7.46
CA PHE A 54 0.33 3.36 -6.17
C PHE A 54 -0.93 3.00 -5.39
N ILE A 55 -2.11 3.07 -6.03
CA ILE A 55 -3.38 2.69 -5.40
C ILE A 55 -3.31 1.25 -4.90
N ARG A 56 -2.82 0.33 -5.74
CA ARG A 56 -2.68 -1.09 -5.38
C ARG A 56 -1.73 -1.31 -4.21
N ALA A 57 -0.63 -0.56 -4.13
CA ALA A 57 0.30 -0.64 -3.01
C ALA A 57 -0.37 -0.22 -1.69
N VAL A 58 -1.14 0.87 -1.71
CA VAL A 58 -1.90 1.34 -0.54
C VAL A 58 -2.95 0.30 -0.12
N GLU A 59 -3.74 -0.23 -1.06
CA GLU A 59 -4.74 -1.26 -0.77
C GLU A 59 -4.12 -2.54 -0.19
N CYS A 60 -3.00 -3.00 -0.75
CA CYS A 60 -2.30 -4.18 -0.24
C CYS A 60 -1.70 -3.94 1.15
N ALA A 61 -1.16 -2.74 1.41
CA ALA A 61 -0.67 -2.36 2.73
C ALA A 61 -1.81 -2.34 3.77
N LEU A 62 -2.94 -1.72 3.45
CA LEU A 62 -4.12 -1.70 4.33
C LEU A 62 -4.65 -3.11 4.61
N ARG A 63 -4.68 -3.99 3.60
CA ARG A 63 -5.06 -5.39 3.78
C ARG A 63 -4.08 -6.12 4.70
N TYR A 64 -2.78 -5.89 4.53
CA TYR A 64 -1.75 -6.43 5.42
C TYR A 64 -1.98 -5.97 6.87
N PHE A 65 -2.14 -4.67 7.10
CA PHE A 65 -2.39 -4.11 8.42
C PHE A 65 -3.61 -4.73 9.11
N ARG A 66 -4.71 -4.91 8.38
CA ARG A 66 -5.92 -5.59 8.91
C ARG A 66 -5.68 -7.05 9.28
N SER A 67 -4.93 -7.79 8.47
CA SER A 67 -4.59 -9.19 8.80
C SER A 67 -3.59 -9.30 9.94
N HIS A 68 -2.65 -8.36 10.04
CA HIS A 68 -1.67 -8.31 11.12
C HIS A 68 -2.34 -7.97 12.45
N GLU A 69 -3.22 -6.97 12.45
CA GLU A 69 -4.03 -6.60 13.62
C GLU A 69 -4.90 -7.76 14.10
N LEU A 70 -5.55 -8.47 13.17
CA LEU A 70 -6.36 -9.63 13.51
C LEU A 70 -5.52 -10.77 14.10
N ALA A 71 -4.30 -11.00 13.61
CA ALA A 71 -3.40 -12.00 14.15
C ALA A 71 -2.88 -11.62 15.55
N GLU A 72 -2.60 -10.33 15.78
CA GLU A 72 -2.03 -9.84 17.05
C GLU A 72 -3.09 -9.73 18.16
N PHE A 73 -4.29 -9.24 17.83
CA PHE A 73 -5.31 -8.87 18.83
C PHE A 73 -6.61 -9.68 18.74
N GLY A 74 -6.81 -10.48 17.68
CA GLY A 74 -8.04 -11.24 17.46
C GLY A 74 -9.24 -10.38 17.01
N GLU A 75 -9.04 -9.08 16.77
CA GLU A 75 -10.05 -8.13 16.32
C GLU A 75 -9.51 -7.22 15.22
N GLN A 76 -10.41 -6.56 14.49
CA GLN A 76 -10.04 -5.57 13.46
C GLN A 76 -10.61 -4.21 13.79
N SER A 77 -9.87 -3.16 13.45
CA SER A 77 -10.32 -1.77 13.53
C SER A 77 -11.47 -1.50 12.55
N ASP A 78 -12.52 -0.84 13.07
CA ASP A 78 -13.68 -0.43 12.28
C ASP A 78 -13.35 0.61 11.21
N THR A 79 -12.42 1.51 11.51
CA THR A 79 -12.05 2.62 10.61
C THR A 79 -10.58 2.58 10.22
N THR A 80 -10.27 3.07 9.02
CA THR A 80 -8.87 3.23 8.56
C THR A 80 -8.06 4.13 9.48
N ARG A 81 -8.67 5.17 10.07
CA ARG A 81 -7.98 6.04 11.02
C ARG A 81 -7.52 5.28 12.27
N THR A 82 -8.42 4.48 12.86
CA THR A 82 -8.07 3.66 14.03
C THR A 82 -6.98 2.64 13.69
N LEU A 83 -7.09 2.01 12.52
CA LEU A 83 -6.09 1.07 12.02
C LEU A 83 -4.71 1.74 11.92
N LEU A 84 -4.61 2.90 11.25
CA LEU A 84 -3.34 3.60 11.08
C LEU A 84 -2.73 4.05 12.41
N ASN A 85 -3.54 4.59 13.33
CA ASN A 85 -3.07 4.94 14.67
C ASN A 85 -2.52 3.72 15.44
N ARG A 86 -3.10 2.53 15.23
CA ARG A 86 -2.59 1.30 15.84
C ARG A 86 -1.29 0.84 15.17
N MET A 87 -1.21 0.91 13.84
CA MET A 87 0.01 0.58 13.10
C MET A 87 1.17 1.51 13.44
N GLU A 88 0.90 2.78 13.72
CA GLU A 88 1.89 3.73 14.22
C GLU A 88 2.44 3.30 15.59
N LYS A 89 1.56 2.92 16.53
CA LYS A 89 1.98 2.40 17.85
C LYS A 89 2.79 1.11 17.75
N LEU A 90 2.55 0.29 16.73
CA LEU A 90 3.30 -0.94 16.44
C LEU A 90 4.60 -0.69 15.66
N GLY A 91 4.87 0.55 15.24
CA GLY A 91 6.05 0.90 14.45
C GLY A 91 6.00 0.45 12.98
N LEU A 92 4.83 0.06 12.47
CA LEU A 92 4.61 -0.32 11.07
C LEU A 92 4.39 0.89 10.15
N VAL A 93 3.93 2.00 10.72
CA VAL A 93 3.78 3.30 10.06
C VAL A 93 4.50 4.34 10.90
N SER A 94 5.22 5.27 10.26
CA SER A 94 5.98 6.29 10.97
C SER A 94 5.13 7.45 11.50
N SER A 95 4.02 7.76 10.82
CA SER A 95 3.07 8.81 11.21
C SER A 95 1.67 8.49 10.71
N ALA A 96 0.67 8.56 11.59
CA ALA A 96 -0.75 8.45 11.22
C ALA A 96 -1.44 9.82 11.05
N ASN A 97 -0.71 10.93 11.24
CA ASN A 97 -1.21 12.27 10.96
C ASN A 97 -1.40 12.46 9.45
N LEU A 98 -2.63 12.79 9.05
CA LEU A 98 -3.04 13.13 7.68
C LEU A 98 -3.11 14.65 7.50
#